data_AF-A0A5B0WE59-F1
#
_entry.id   AF-A0A5B0WE59-F1
#
_cell.length_a   1.000
_cell.length_b   1.000
_cell.length_c   1.000
_cell.angle_alpha   90.00
_cell.angle_beta   90.00
_cell.angle_gamma   90.00
#
_symmetry.space_group_name_H-M   'P 1'
#
loop_
_entity.id
_entity.type
_entity.pdbx_description
1 polymer ?
#
loop_
_entity_poly.entity_id
_entity_poly.type
_entity_poly.pdbx_seq_one_letter_code
_entity_poly.pdbx_strand_id
1 'polypeptide(L)'
;MTQEDSVIKNFDTWKKFLGKRVVQAEKLGMSEDTISKLAFEIGEFLDEKVDPANTQNRAIKELWDVGNDEEKQTIAKLMVKLAKNHA
;
A
#
# COMPACT_ATOMS: atom_id res chain seq x y z
N MET A 1 10.84 8.30 -17.35
CA MET A 1 10.23 7.43 -16.33
C MET A 1 10.67 7.93 -14.99
N THR A 2 9.74 8.45 -14.19
CA THR A 2 10.02 8.81 -12.81
C THR A 2 10.13 7.53 -11.97
N GLN A 3 10.73 7.61 -10.80
CA GLN A 3 10.83 6.46 -9.89
C GLN A 3 9.44 5.92 -9.53
N GLU A 4 8.45 6.81 -9.44
CA GLU A 4 7.02 6.52 -9.23
C GLU A 4 6.44 5.57 -10.29
N ASP A 5 6.71 5.80 -11.58
CA ASP A 5 6.23 4.94 -12.68
C ASP A 5 6.71 3.48 -12.55
N SER A 6 7.92 3.28 -12.01
CA SER A 6 8.52 1.95 -11.86
C SER A 6 7.94 1.15 -10.69
N VAL A 7 7.50 1.86 -9.63
CA VAL A 7 6.86 1.28 -8.45
C VAL A 7 5.48 0.73 -8.80
N ILE A 8 4.77 1.45 -9.69
CA ILE A 8 3.41 1.11 -10.13
C ILE A 8 3.39 -0.17 -11.00
N LYS A 9 4.40 -0.35 -11.86
CA LYS A 9 4.45 -1.48 -12.81
C LYS A 9 4.87 -2.81 -12.19
N ASN A 10 5.51 -2.79 -11.01
CA ASN A 10 6.05 -3.99 -10.39
C ASN A 10 5.62 -4.09 -8.92
N PHE A 11 4.81 -5.11 -8.63
CA PHE A 11 4.31 -5.41 -7.29
C PHE A 11 5.41 -5.58 -6.24
N ASP A 12 6.56 -6.18 -6.60
CA ASP A 12 7.70 -6.31 -5.69
C ASP A 12 8.35 -4.96 -5.38
N THR A 13 8.42 -4.06 -6.35
CA THR A 13 8.90 -2.70 -6.13
C THR A 13 7.95 -1.93 -5.21
N TRP A 14 6.63 -2.09 -5.40
CA TRP A 14 5.62 -1.51 -4.52
C TRP A 14 5.72 -2.00 -3.07
N LYS A 15 5.84 -3.32 -2.86
CA LYS A 15 6.06 -3.89 -1.52
C LYS A 15 7.32 -3.35 -0.85
N LYS A 16 8.43 -3.25 -1.58
CA LYS A 16 9.70 -2.69 -1.06
C LYS A 16 9.57 -1.21 -0.73
N PHE A 17 8.87 -0.43 -1.54
CA PHE A 17 8.61 0.98 -1.30
C PHE A 17 7.80 1.18 -0.01
N LEU A 18 6.68 0.47 0.13
CA LEU A 18 5.84 0.50 1.33
C LEU A 18 6.63 0.00 2.55
N GLY A 19 7.43 -1.06 2.41
CA GLY A 19 8.21 -1.64 3.51
C GLY A 19 9.21 -0.65 4.09
N LYS A 20 9.91 0.09 3.22
CA LYS A 20 10.83 1.17 3.64
C LYS A 20 10.11 2.29 4.39
N ARG A 21 8.93 2.73 3.90
CA ARG A 21 8.10 3.75 4.55
C ARG A 21 7.65 3.32 5.95
N VAL A 22 7.18 2.07 6.09
CA VAL A 22 6.76 1.50 7.37
C VAL A 22 7.93 1.44 8.36
N VAL A 23 9.08 0.88 7.96
CA VAL A 23 10.27 0.78 8.83
C VAL A 23 10.76 2.16 9.27
N GLN A 24 10.70 3.15 8.37
CA GLN A 24 11.09 4.52 8.70
C GLN A 24 10.15 5.15 9.73
N ALA A 25 8.85 4.96 9.57
CA ALA A 25 7.85 5.53 10.46
C ALA A 25 7.86 4.87 11.86
N GLU A 26 8.14 3.57 11.95
CA GLU A 26 8.34 2.88 13.23
C GLU A 26 9.56 3.37 13.99
N LYS A 27 10.67 3.64 13.28
CA LYS A 27 11.89 4.22 13.89
C LYS A 27 11.63 5.60 14.51
N LEU A 28 10.62 6.31 14.04
CA LEU A 28 10.21 7.62 14.55
C LEU A 28 9.18 7.52 15.69
N GLY A 29 8.79 6.31 16.12
CA GLY A 29 7.91 6.08 17.26
C GLY A 29 6.41 6.23 16.97
N MET A 30 6.00 6.25 15.70
CA MET A 30 4.63 6.60 15.28
C MET A 30 3.71 5.38 15.06
N SER A 31 3.61 4.41 16.00
CA SER A 31 3.04 3.08 15.69
C SER A 31 1.60 3.04 15.12
N GLU A 32 0.63 3.73 15.69
CA GLU A 32 -0.78 3.69 15.21
C GLU A 32 -1.06 4.69 14.07
N ASP A 33 -0.56 5.92 14.19
CA ASP A 33 -0.68 6.95 13.15
C ASP A 33 -0.03 6.54 11.83
N THR A 34 1.03 5.72 11.89
CA THR A 34 1.71 5.17 10.71
C THR A 34 0.79 4.26 9.91
N ILE A 35 0.01 3.40 10.58
CA ILE A 35 -0.87 2.45 9.90
C ILE A 35 -1.98 3.22 9.18
N SER A 36 -2.58 4.22 9.83
CA SER A 36 -3.64 5.04 9.23
C SER A 36 -3.13 5.89 8.06
N LYS A 37 -1.94 6.50 8.18
CA LYS A 37 -1.32 7.25 7.08
C LYS A 37 -0.94 6.34 5.90
N LEU A 38 -0.44 5.14 6.15
CA LEU A 38 -0.15 4.18 5.09
C LEU A 38 -1.43 3.62 4.45
N ALA A 39 -2.50 3.42 5.22
CA ALA A 39 -3.80 3.05 4.67
C ALA A 39 -4.32 4.11 3.69
N PHE A 40 -4.13 5.39 4.03
CA PHE A 40 -4.46 6.50 3.16
C PHE A 40 -3.59 6.51 1.89
N GLU A 41 -2.26 6.37 2.02
CA GLU A 41 -1.36 6.28 0.85
C GLU A 41 -1.70 5.07 -0.05
N ILE A 42 -2.09 3.93 0.51
CA ILE A 42 -2.54 2.75 -0.25
C ILE A 42 -3.86 3.04 -0.95
N GLY A 43 -4.81 3.69 -0.27
CA GLY A 43 -6.09 4.09 -0.84
C GLY A 43 -5.92 5.06 -2.00
N GLU A 44 -5.17 6.15 -1.81
CA GLU A 44 -4.83 7.10 -2.88
C GLU A 44 -4.09 6.41 -4.03
N PHE A 45 -3.13 5.53 -3.73
CA PHE A 45 -2.41 4.76 -4.75
C PHE A 45 -3.32 3.88 -5.61
N LEU A 46 -4.33 3.28 -5.00
CA LEU A 46 -5.32 2.45 -5.68
C LEU A 46 -6.32 3.29 -6.48
N ASP A 47 -6.62 4.52 -6.04
CA ASP A 47 -7.63 5.40 -6.64
C ASP A 47 -7.06 6.28 -7.78
N GLU A 48 -5.79 6.70 -7.69
CA GLU A 48 -5.12 7.55 -8.71
C GLU A 48 -4.85 6.84 -10.04
N LYS A 49 -5.01 5.51 -10.11
CA LYS A 49 -4.78 4.74 -11.34
C LYS A 49 -6.11 4.24 -11.90
N VAL A 50 -6.57 4.90 -12.97
CA VAL A 50 -7.73 4.50 -13.80
C VAL A 50 -7.66 3.02 -14.21
N ASP A 51 -6.44 2.47 -14.29
CA ASP A 51 -6.23 1.03 -14.36
C ASP A 51 -4.96 0.61 -13.58
N PRO A 52 -5.05 -0.27 -12.55
CA PRO A 52 -3.88 -0.76 -11.84
C PRO A 52 -2.91 -1.45 -12.79
N ALA A 53 -1.65 -0.99 -12.83
CA ALA A 53 -0.69 -1.36 -13.86
C ALA A 53 -0.23 -2.83 -13.84
N ASN A 54 -0.65 -3.62 -12.85
CA ASN A 54 -0.43 -5.06 -12.81
C ASN A 54 -1.65 -5.77 -12.19
N THR A 55 -1.75 -7.08 -12.43
CA THR A 55 -2.85 -7.94 -11.98
C THR A 55 -3.00 -8.00 -10.47
N GLN A 56 -1.92 -7.89 -9.71
CA GLN A 56 -1.94 -7.95 -8.24
C GLN A 56 -2.59 -6.68 -7.66
N ASN A 57 -2.21 -5.52 -8.18
CA ASN A 57 -2.81 -4.24 -7.78
C ASN A 57 -4.29 -4.19 -8.18
N ARG A 58 -4.66 -4.77 -9.34
CA ARG A 58 -6.06 -4.88 -9.77
C ARG A 58 -6.89 -5.72 -8.80
N ALA A 59 -6.39 -6.89 -8.41
CA ALA A 59 -7.08 -7.74 -7.43
C ALA A 59 -7.29 -7.02 -6.08
N ILE A 60 -6.29 -6.27 -5.62
CA ILE A 60 -6.41 -5.47 -4.39
C ILE A 60 -7.44 -4.35 -4.55
N LYS A 61 -7.49 -3.66 -5.71
CA LYS A 61 -8.51 -2.63 -6.01
C LYS A 61 -9.92 -3.21 -5.98
N GLU A 62 -10.13 -4.36 -6.63
CA GLU A 62 -11.45 -5.01 -6.66
C GLU A 62 -11.93 -5.38 -5.26
N LEU A 63 -11.05 -5.89 -4.38
CA LEU A 63 -11.36 -6.14 -2.97
C LEU A 63 -11.62 -4.85 -2.18
N TRP A 64 -10.85 -3.80 -2.46
CA TRP A 64 -10.99 -2.51 -1.80
C TRP A 64 -12.33 -1.84 -2.14
N ASP A 65 -12.78 -1.95 -3.39
CA ASP A 65 -13.98 -1.27 -3.89
C ASP A 65 -15.28 -1.87 -3.36
N VAL A 66 -15.29 -3.17 -3.08
CA VAL A 66 -16.43 -3.85 -2.45
C VAL A 66 -16.41 -3.76 -0.92
N GLY A 67 -15.29 -3.32 -0.33
CA GLY A 67 -15.09 -3.26 1.11
C GLY A 67 -15.71 -2.03 1.77
N ASN A 68 -16.25 -2.22 2.97
CA ASN A 68 -16.59 -1.14 3.89
C ASN A 68 -15.32 -0.55 4.56
N ASP A 69 -15.49 0.48 5.40
CA ASP A 69 -14.36 1.18 6.02
C ASP A 69 -13.49 0.27 6.92
N GLU A 70 -14.10 -0.66 7.65
CA GLU A 70 -13.39 -1.61 8.51
C GLU A 70 -12.58 -2.63 7.68
N GLU A 71 -13.16 -3.10 6.58
CA GLU A 71 -12.51 -4.02 5.64
C GLU A 71 -11.35 -3.34 4.92
N LYS A 72 -11.51 -2.09 4.48
CA LYS A 72 -10.44 -1.27 3.90
C LYS A 72 -9.29 -1.06 4.89
N GLN A 73 -9.60 -0.75 6.15
CA GLN A 73 -8.58 -0.69 7.20
C GLN A 73 -7.86 -2.03 7.40
N THR A 74 -8.58 -3.15 7.29
CA THR A 74 -8.00 -4.48 7.40
C THR A 74 -7.07 -4.78 6.23
N ILE A 75 -7.48 -4.48 5.00
CA ILE A 75 -6.64 -4.62 3.81
C ILE A 75 -5.36 -3.80 3.97
N ALA A 76 -5.46 -2.54 4.40
CA ALA A 76 -4.30 -1.70 4.65
C ALA A 76 -3.34 -2.28 5.70
N LYS A 77 -3.86 -2.77 6.84
CA LYS A 77 -3.06 -3.44 7.88
C LYS A 77 -2.33 -4.67 7.33
N LEU A 78 -2.98 -5.47 6.48
CA LEU A 78 -2.35 -6.63 5.85
C LEU A 78 -1.26 -6.23 4.85
N MET A 79 -1.51 -5.19 4.05
CA MET A 79 -0.52 -4.64 3.11
C MET A 79 0.73 -4.10 3.81
N VAL A 80 0.55 -3.43 4.97
CA VAL A 80 1.66 -3.02 5.84
C VAL A 80 2.47 -4.24 6.30
N LYS A 81 1.81 -5.27 6.85
CA LYS A 81 2.49 -6.51 7.30
C LYS A 81 3.22 -7.22 6.15
N LEU A 82 2.58 -7.30 4.98
CA LEU A 82 3.16 -7.89 3.77
C LEU A 82 4.41 -7.11 3.36
N ALA A 83 4.33 -5.78 3.29
CA ALA A 83 5.44 -4.93 2.93
C ALA A 83 6.63 -5.06 3.90
N LYS A 84 6.36 -5.17 5.21
CA LYS A 84 7.40 -5.43 6.22
C LYS A 84 8.10 -6.77 6.04
N ASN A 85 7.37 -7.81 5.62
CA ASN A 85 7.94 -9.13 5.38
C ASN A 85 8.82 -9.20 4.11
N HIS A 86 8.81 -8.13 3.31
CA HIS A 86 9.57 -8.01 2.06
C HIS A 86 10.49 -6.76 2.03
N ALA A 87 10.73 -6.16 3.21
CA ALA A 87 11.57 -4.97 3.40
C ALA A 87 13.07 -5.30 3.45
#